data_AF-A0A7Y2GXM4-F1
#
_entry.id   AF-A0A7Y2GXM4-F1
#
_cell.length_a   1.000
_cell.length_b   1.000
_cell.length_c   1.000
_cell.angle_alpha   90.00
_cell.angle_beta   90.00
_cell.angle_gamma   90.00
#
_symmetry.space_group_name_H-M   'P 1'
#
loop_
_entity.id
_entity.type
_entity.pdbx_description
1 polymer ?
#
loop_
_entity_poly.entity_id
_entity_poly.type
_entity_poly.pdbx_seq_one_letter_code
_entity_poly.pdbx_strand_id
1 'polypeptide(L)'
;CGWCKRMDASTFKDPVIVDIFNKNFYAVKLDAEMKDSIRFNGHIFFNPNPATRRSVHTLAASLLDNKMSYPSFVILNSEYSRLQTMAGFKDALALEPIVTYFGEGQHLEKSYEAWHKSFSPKVVKKVKPNN
;
A
#
# COMPACT_ATOMS: atom_id res chain seq x y z
N CYS A 1 -12.95 -1.39 -8.83
CA CYS A 1 -12.85 -0.68 -7.53
C CYS A 1 -12.85 0.85 -7.69
N GLY A 2 -13.81 1.57 -7.10
CA GLY A 2 -13.88 3.05 -7.19
C GLY A 2 -12.87 3.78 -6.29
N TRP A 3 -12.74 3.35 -5.04
CA TRP A 3 -11.78 3.92 -4.09
C TRP A 3 -10.32 3.77 -4.52
N CYS A 4 -9.99 2.68 -5.21
CA CYS A 4 -8.67 2.45 -5.79
C CYS A 4 -8.34 3.52 -6.84
N LYS A 5 -9.27 3.79 -7.78
CA LYS A 5 -9.11 4.84 -8.80
C LYS A 5 -8.98 6.23 -8.17
N ARG A 6 -9.73 6.50 -7.10
CA ARG A 6 -9.62 7.77 -6.37
C ARG A 6 -8.23 7.92 -5.75
N MET A 7 -7.71 6.88 -5.11
CA MET A 7 -6.38 6.90 -4.49
C MET A 7 -5.26 7.03 -5.53
N ASP A 8 -5.38 6.35 -6.69
CA ASP A 8 -4.48 6.53 -7.84
C ASP A 8 -4.47 7.97 -8.35
N ALA A 9 -5.63 8.64 -8.37
CA ALA A 9 -5.76 10.00 -8.88
C ALA A 9 -5.41 11.09 -7.87
N SER A 10 -5.43 10.80 -6.56
CA SER A 10 -5.13 11.76 -5.50
C SER A 10 -3.83 11.44 -4.77
N THR A 11 -3.78 10.32 -4.05
CA THR A 11 -2.75 10.02 -3.05
C THR A 11 -1.44 9.66 -3.72
N PHE A 12 -1.46 8.82 -4.75
CA PHE A 12 -0.25 8.41 -5.49
C PHE A 12 0.24 9.43 -6.51
N LYS A 13 -0.43 10.59 -6.59
CA LYS A 13 0.04 11.74 -7.37
C LYS A 13 0.50 12.89 -6.48
N ASP A 14 0.39 12.75 -5.16
CA ASP A 14 0.92 13.77 -4.26
C ASP A 14 2.46 13.76 -4.35
N PRO A 15 3.11 14.92 -4.63
CA PRO A 15 4.55 14.97 -4.82
C PRO A 15 5.36 14.43 -3.64
N VAL A 16 4.86 14.59 -2.40
CA VAL A 16 5.55 14.08 -1.21
C VAL A 16 5.49 12.55 -1.17
N ILE A 17 4.34 11.97 -1.46
CA ILE A 17 4.18 10.51 -1.50
C ILE A 17 5.02 9.90 -2.62
N VAL A 18 5.05 10.53 -3.79
CA VAL A 18 5.87 10.10 -4.92
C VAL A 18 7.35 10.13 -4.57
N ASP A 19 7.83 11.20 -3.92
CA ASP A 19 9.22 11.32 -3.47
C ASP A 19 9.60 10.20 -2.48
N ILE A 20 8.77 9.97 -1.46
CA ILE A 20 8.98 8.91 -0.48
C ILE A 20 9.04 7.54 -1.16
N PHE A 21 8.13 7.26 -2.10
CA PHE A 21 8.11 5.99 -2.83
C PHE A 21 9.36 5.81 -3.69
N ASN A 22 9.71 6.79 -4.52
CA ASN A 22 10.87 6.69 -5.39
C ASN A 22 12.17 6.53 -4.61
N LYS A 23 12.26 7.12 -3.41
CA LYS A 23 13.46 7.07 -2.58
C LYS A 23 13.57 5.78 -1.79
N ASN A 24 12.46 5.30 -1.20
CA ASN A 24 12.51 4.29 -0.14
C ASN A 24 11.84 2.96 -0.49
N PHE A 25 11.10 2.88 -1.60
CA PHE A 25 10.28 1.70 -1.91
C PHE A 25 10.41 1.23 -3.34
N TYR A 26 10.30 -0.08 -3.52
CA TYR A 26 9.95 -0.67 -4.81
C TYR A 26 8.43 -0.85 -4.89
N ALA A 27 7.75 0.15 -5.44
CA ALA A 27 6.28 0.18 -5.51
C ALA A 27 5.75 -0.77 -6.59
N VAL A 28 4.93 -1.75 -6.18
CA VAL A 28 4.27 -2.71 -7.08
C VAL A 28 2.76 -2.53 -7.01
N LYS A 29 2.12 -2.33 -8.17
CA LYS A 29 0.67 -2.34 -8.30
C LYS A 29 0.21 -3.74 -8.68
N LEU A 30 -0.46 -4.43 -7.75
CA LEU A 30 -1.04 -5.74 -7.97
C LEU A 30 -2.52 -5.63 -8.30
N ASP A 31 -2.92 -6.13 -9.47
CA ASP A 31 -4.34 -6.38 -9.78
C ASP A 31 -4.74 -7.76 -9.24
N ALA A 32 -5.50 -7.78 -8.15
CA ALA A 32 -5.94 -9.01 -7.53
C ALA A 32 -6.99 -9.77 -8.35
N GLU A 33 -7.57 -9.17 -9.39
CA GLU A 33 -8.55 -9.79 -10.29
C GLU A 33 -7.89 -10.33 -11.58
N MET A 34 -6.57 -10.15 -11.73
CA MET A 34 -5.85 -10.58 -12.93
C MET A 34 -5.90 -12.10 -13.15
N LYS A 35 -5.74 -12.50 -14.41
CA LYS A 35 -5.84 -13.90 -14.84
C LYS A 35 -4.48 -14.59 -14.93
N ASP A 36 -3.44 -13.85 -15.29
CA ASP A 36 -2.11 -14.40 -15.50
C ASP A 36 -1.45 -14.81 -14.19
N SER A 37 -0.53 -15.77 -14.27
CA SER A 37 0.23 -16.21 -13.10
C SER A 37 1.39 -15.26 -12.79
N ILE A 38 1.70 -15.11 -11.50
CA ILE A 38 2.87 -14.37 -11.01
C ILE A 38 3.85 -15.36 -10.36
N ARG A 39 5.12 -15.27 -10.74
CA ARG A 39 6.23 -15.92 -10.04
C ARG A 39 6.81 -14.96 -9.02
N PHE A 40 6.75 -15.30 -7.74
CA PHE A 40 7.25 -14.47 -6.65
C PHE A 40 7.82 -15.33 -5.53
N ASN A 41 9.04 -14.99 -5.09
CA ASN A 41 9.74 -15.67 -3.99
C ASN A 41 9.77 -17.22 -4.12
N GLY A 42 10.07 -17.74 -5.32
CA GLY A 42 10.11 -19.19 -5.59
C GLY A 42 8.74 -19.88 -5.74
N HIS A 43 7.64 -19.14 -5.58
CA HIS A 43 6.28 -19.67 -5.72
C HIS A 43 5.58 -19.16 -6.99
N ILE A 44 4.69 -19.99 -7.53
CA ILE A 44 3.76 -19.60 -8.60
C ILE A 44 2.41 -19.29 -7.96
N PHE A 45 1.96 -18.07 -8.13
CA PHE A 45 0.63 -17.62 -7.75
C PHE A 45 -0.22 -17.45 -8.99
N PHE A 46 -1.51 -17.74 -8.87
CA PHE A 46 -2.48 -17.69 -9.96
C PHE A 46 -3.88 -17.33 -9.42
N ASN A 47 -4.79 -16.98 -10.33
CA ASN A 47 -6.21 -16.87 -10.04
C ASN A 47 -6.88 -18.24 -10.27
N PRO A 48 -7.51 -18.87 -9.25
CA PRO A 48 -8.02 -20.23 -9.37
C PRO A 48 -9.27 -20.32 -10.26
N ASN A 49 -10.01 -19.24 -10.47
CA ASN A 49 -11.18 -19.22 -11.34
C ASN A 49 -11.35 -17.83 -11.99
N PRO A 50 -10.53 -17.47 -12.99
CA PRO A 50 -10.51 -16.13 -13.59
C PRO A 50 -11.79 -15.75 -14.34
N ALA A 51 -12.67 -16.72 -14.62
CA ALA A 51 -14.00 -16.46 -15.19
C ALA A 51 -15.01 -15.98 -14.13
N THR A 52 -14.74 -16.25 -12.85
CA THR A 52 -15.63 -15.90 -11.75
C THR A 52 -15.26 -14.56 -11.15
N ARG A 53 -16.23 -13.62 -11.12
CA ARG A 53 -16.04 -12.25 -10.63
C ARG A 53 -15.48 -12.12 -9.19
N ARG A 54 -15.68 -13.13 -8.34
CA ARG A 54 -15.18 -13.13 -6.95
C ARG A 54 -13.88 -13.90 -6.77
N SER A 55 -13.34 -14.51 -7.83
CA SER A 55 -12.06 -15.20 -7.74
C SER A 55 -10.93 -14.19 -7.75
N VAL A 56 -10.01 -14.37 -6.82
CA VAL A 56 -8.89 -13.45 -6.60
C VAL A 56 -7.58 -14.19 -6.76
N HIS A 57 -6.56 -13.45 -7.16
CA HIS A 57 -5.21 -13.95 -7.31
C HIS A 57 -4.68 -14.42 -5.94
N THR A 58 -4.16 -15.64 -5.90
CA THR A 58 -3.65 -16.28 -4.66
C THR A 58 -2.53 -15.49 -4.00
N LEU A 59 -1.75 -14.71 -4.76
CA LEU A 59 -0.77 -13.77 -4.18
C LEU A 59 -1.45 -12.72 -3.28
N ALA A 60 -2.50 -12.08 -3.77
CA ALA A 60 -3.22 -11.06 -2.98
C ALA A 60 -3.89 -11.69 -1.76
N ALA A 61 -4.49 -12.88 -1.93
CA ALA A 61 -5.08 -13.63 -0.83
C ALA A 61 -4.03 -14.02 0.24
N SER A 62 -2.84 -14.47 -0.16
CA SER A 62 -1.75 -14.81 0.74
C SER A 62 -1.21 -13.58 1.48
N LEU A 63 -0.97 -12.47 0.77
CA LEU A 63 -0.45 -11.25 1.36
C LEU A 63 -1.43 -10.62 2.37
N LEU A 64 -2.73 -10.82 2.20
CA LEU A 64 -3.80 -10.24 3.03
C LEU A 64 -4.44 -11.25 4.00
N ASP A 65 -3.87 -12.45 4.17
CA ASP A 65 -4.45 -13.53 5.00
C ASP A 65 -5.94 -13.80 4.70
N ASN A 66 -6.28 -13.80 3.40
CA ASN A 66 -7.65 -13.92 2.88
C ASN A 66 -8.64 -12.81 3.30
N LYS A 67 -8.19 -11.76 4.00
CA LYS A 67 -9.03 -10.62 4.40
C LYS A 67 -9.09 -9.58 3.28
N MET A 68 -9.71 -9.97 2.17
CA MET A 68 -9.77 -9.15 0.96
C MET A 68 -10.57 -7.87 1.18
N SER A 69 -9.93 -6.73 0.90
CA SER A 69 -10.58 -5.41 0.84
C SER A 69 -9.88 -4.54 -0.19
N TYR A 70 -10.59 -3.55 -0.75
CA TYR A 70 -10.03 -2.71 -1.81
C TYR A 70 -10.22 -1.21 -1.50
N PRO A 71 -9.17 -0.39 -1.63
CA PRO A 71 -7.77 -0.79 -1.82
C PRO A 71 -7.21 -1.49 -0.57
N SER A 72 -6.15 -2.26 -0.74
CA SER A 72 -5.31 -2.78 0.35
C SER A 72 -3.85 -2.52 0.03
N PHE A 73 -3.04 -2.39 1.08
CA PHE A 73 -1.61 -2.14 1.01
C PHE A 73 -0.87 -3.12 1.88
N VAL A 74 0.27 -3.57 1.37
CA VAL A 74 1.15 -4.47 2.09
C VAL A 74 2.56 -3.93 1.98
N ILE A 75 3.21 -3.73 3.13
CA ILE A 75 4.62 -3.37 3.21
C ILE A 75 5.39 -4.65 3.48
N LEU A 76 6.34 -4.95 2.60
CA LEU A 76 7.29 -6.05 2.74
C LEU A 76 8.68 -5.48 3.01
N ASN A 77 9.50 -6.21 3.78
CA ASN A 77 10.93 -5.91 3.91
C ASN A 77 11.74 -6.50 2.73
N SER A 78 13.08 -6.35 2.78
CA SER A 78 14.01 -6.87 1.78
C SER A 78 13.96 -8.40 1.63
N GLU A 79 13.57 -9.12 2.68
CA GLU A 79 13.42 -10.58 2.68
C GLU A 79 11.99 -11.03 2.32
N TYR A 80 11.18 -10.12 1.77
CA TYR A 80 9.77 -10.34 1.40
C TYR A 80 8.86 -10.73 2.59
N SER A 81 9.32 -10.51 3.82
CA SER A 81 8.52 -10.69 5.02
C SER A 81 7.58 -9.51 5.20
N ARG A 82 6.34 -9.82 5.57
CA ARG A 82 5.27 -8.84 5.70
C ARG A 82 5.40 -8.04 6.99
N LEU A 83 5.65 -6.73 6.86
CA LEU A 83 5.77 -5.79 7.97
C LEU A 83 4.41 -5.22 8.38
N GLN A 84 3.58 -4.86 7.41
CA GLN A 84 2.31 -4.21 7.68
C GLN A 84 1.27 -4.45 6.59
N THR A 85 0.01 -4.57 6.98
CA THR A 85 -1.15 -4.59 6.08
C THR A 85 -2.11 -3.47 6.42
N MET A 86 -2.64 -2.80 5.41
CA MET A 86 -3.60 -1.70 5.61
C MET A 86 -4.76 -1.83 4.63
N ALA A 87 -5.97 -1.85 5.16
CA ALA A 87 -7.20 -1.87 4.39
C ALA A 87 -7.75 -0.46 4.17
N GLY A 88 -8.41 -0.26 3.04
CA GLY A 88 -9.19 0.92 2.73
C GLY A 88 -8.38 2.09 2.17
N PHE A 89 -9.13 3.09 1.69
CA PHE A 89 -8.58 4.32 1.13
C PHE A 89 -7.76 5.08 2.18
N LYS A 90 -6.62 5.63 1.77
CA LYS A 90 -5.84 6.61 2.53
C LYS A 90 -5.61 7.83 1.66
N ASP A 91 -5.87 9.02 2.18
CA ASP A 91 -5.38 10.24 1.54
C ASP A 91 -3.88 10.40 1.80
N ALA A 92 -3.25 11.40 1.16
CA ALA A 92 -1.82 11.64 1.30
C ALA A 92 -1.41 11.95 2.75
N LEU A 93 -2.22 12.71 3.49
CA LEU A 93 -1.96 13.04 4.89
C LEU A 93 -1.93 11.80 5.78
N ALA A 94 -2.89 10.89 5.59
CA ALA A 94 -2.97 9.65 6.37
C ALA A 94 -1.90 8.63 5.95
N LEU A 95 -1.47 8.64 4.69
CA LEU A 95 -0.48 7.69 4.18
C LEU A 95 0.95 8.11 4.53
N GLU A 96 1.27 9.39 4.45
CA GLU A 96 2.62 9.95 4.64
C GLU A 96 3.35 9.43 5.87
N PRO A 97 2.81 9.53 7.11
CA PRO A 97 3.55 9.08 8.29
C PRO A 97 3.84 7.57 8.24
N ILE A 98 2.94 6.78 7.66
CA ILE A 98 3.09 5.32 7.58
C ILE A 98 4.24 4.97 6.63
N VAL A 99 4.22 5.54 5.42
CA VAL A 99 5.25 5.24 4.42
C VAL A 99 6.60 5.84 4.80
N THR A 100 6.64 6.97 5.51
CA THR A 100 7.88 7.53 6.06
C THR A 100 8.46 6.63 7.14
N TYR A 101 7.65 6.19 8.11
CA TYR A 101 8.09 5.33 9.20
C TYR A 101 8.74 4.03 8.72
N PHE A 102 8.12 3.35 7.74
CA PHE A 102 8.68 2.13 7.18
C PHE A 102 9.84 2.41 6.22
N GLY A 103 9.72 3.42 5.37
CA GLY A 103 10.71 3.74 4.34
C GLY A 103 12.03 4.24 4.91
N GLU A 104 12.00 4.93 6.06
CA GLU A 104 13.19 5.40 6.78
C GLU A 104 13.68 4.41 7.85
N GLY A 105 13.17 3.17 7.86
CA GLY A 105 13.64 2.11 8.78
C GLY A 105 13.31 2.34 10.26
N GLN A 106 12.47 3.33 10.60
CA GLN A 106 12.20 3.73 11.99
C GLN A 106 11.57 2.59 12.82
N HIS A 107 10.85 1.69 12.14
CA HIS A 107 10.26 0.49 12.72
C HIS A 107 11.26 -0.51 13.32
N LEU A 108 12.54 -0.40 12.99
CA LEU A 108 13.60 -1.24 13.55
C LEU A 108 14.06 -0.76 14.93
N GLU A 109 13.82 0.51 15.27
CA GLU A 109 14.38 1.14 16.47
C GLU A 109 13.31 1.47 17.53
N LYS A 110 12.12 1.88 17.10
CA LYS A 110 11.08 2.42 18.00
C LYS A 110 9.69 2.11 17.47
N SER A 111 8.72 2.11 18.38
CA SER A 111 7.31 1.91 18.02
C SER A 111 6.78 3.09 17.19
N TYR A 112 5.71 2.83 16.43
CA TYR A 112 5.07 3.85 15.62
C TYR A 112 4.56 5.01 16.48
N GLU A 113 3.96 4.73 17.63
CA GLU A 113 3.44 5.72 18.57
C GLU A 113 4.55 6.61 19.13
N ALA A 114 5.72 6.03 19.43
CA ALA A 114 6.86 6.77 19.94
C ALA A 114 7.45 7.69 18.86
N TRP A 115 7.63 7.19 17.65
CA TRP A 115 8.15 7.97 16.53
C TRP A 115 7.17 9.08 16.09
N HIS A 116 5.89 8.76 15.99
CA HIS A 116 4.86 9.65 15.45
C HIS A 116 4.67 10.92 16.28
N LYS A 117 4.99 10.89 17.58
CA LYS A 117 4.99 12.10 18.45
C LYS A 117 5.96 13.17 17.98
N SER A 118 7.05 12.78 17.33
CA SER A 118 8.08 13.66 16.77
C SER A 118 7.94 13.89 15.26
N PHE A 119 6.97 13.23 14.62
CA PHE A 119 6.79 13.32 13.17
C PHE A 119 6.14 14.66 12.78
N SER A 120 6.67 15.27 11.73
CA SER A 120 6.11 16.49 11.13
C SER A 120 5.69 16.19 9.68
N PRO A 121 4.38 16.23 9.36
CA PRO A 121 3.90 15.99 8.01
C PRO A 121 4.38 17.06 7.02
N LYS A 122 4.83 16.64 5.84
CA LYS A 122 5.18 17.48 4.69
C LYS A 122 4.00 17.64 3.73
N VAL A 123 3.05 16.70 3.72
CA VAL A 123 1.81 16.85 2.96
C VAL A 123 0.98 17.97 3.59
N VAL A 124 0.62 18.96 2.78
CA VAL A 124 -0.22 20.08 3.22
C VAL A 124 -1.69 19.75 2.99
N LYS A 125 -2.54 20.00 4.00
CA LYS A 125 -3.99 19.85 3.85
C LYS A 125 -4.49 20.86 2.81
N LYS A 126 -4.88 20.37 1.63
CA LYS A 126 -5.54 21.21 0.61
C LYS A 126 -6.90 21.64 1.15
N VAL A 127 -6.96 22.86 1.69
CA VAL A 127 -8.22 23.51 2.04
C VAL A 127 -8.96 23.77 0.73
N LYS A 128 -10.15 23.19 0.54
CA LYS A 128 -10.99 23.57 -0.59
C LYS A 128 -11.36 25.05 -0.39
N PRO A 129 -11.18 25.94 -1.38
CA PRO A 129 -11.80 27.25 -1.29
C PRO A 129 -13.31 27.05 -1.15
N ASN A 130 -13.90 27.72 -0.17
CA ASN A 130 -15.35 27.78 -0.02
C ASN A 130 -15.92 28.44 -1.29
N ASN A 131 -16.73 27.70 -2.05
CA ASN A 131 -17.70 28.27 -2.98
C ASN A 131 -19.03 28.36 -2.26
#